data_AF-A0A535XC65-F1
#
_entry.id   AF-A0A535XC65-F1
#
_cell.length_a   1.000
_cell.length_b   1.000
_cell.length_c   1.000
_cell.angle_alpha   90.00
_cell.angle_beta   90.00
_cell.angle_gamma   90.00
#
_symmetry.space_group_name_H-M   'P 1'
#
loop_
_entity.id
_entity.type
_entity.pdbx_description
1 polymer ?
#
loop_
_entity_poly.entity_id
_entity_poly.type
_entity_poly.pdbx_seq_one_letter_code
_entity_poly.pdbx_strand_id
1 'polypeptide(L)'
;MYLDLDGHWHHGDGEDSTEERAVTVAASVVAKALRAHRNVGLVTNGHRAEVLHPDRGTKQFGKLMQYLAEVHAGGTRTLQETLVETLPRLRRGASVLLITPSLDRAWVRPASTLRETSIAVQAVLVSPPTDADERDRARRRALLGELAVAAVPTAHLAAGASIEDLFHESGAAIAS
;
A
#
# COMPACT_ATOMS: atom_id res chain seq x y z
N MET A 1 -6.83 -0.49 4.11
CA MET A 1 -5.56 -0.13 3.43
C MET A 1 -4.44 -0.83 4.18
N TYR A 2 -3.44 -1.31 3.46
CA TYR A 2 -2.22 -1.87 4.03
C TYR A 2 -1.09 -0.93 3.67
N LEU A 3 -0.34 -0.48 4.68
CA LEU A 3 0.90 0.24 4.50
C LEU A 3 2.01 -0.69 4.95
N ASP A 4 2.78 -1.17 3.98
CA ASP A 4 3.95 -1.99 4.23
C ASP A 4 5.04 -1.13 4.87
N LEU A 5 5.57 -1.62 5.98
CA LEU A 5 6.63 -1.02 6.80
C LEU A 5 7.67 -2.09 7.19
N ASP A 6 7.73 -3.19 6.43
CA ASP A 6 8.82 -4.17 6.50
C ASP A 6 10.14 -3.48 6.19
N GLY A 7 11.02 -3.38 7.20
CA GLY A 7 12.27 -2.65 7.10
C GLY A 7 13.20 -3.15 5.99
N HIS A 8 13.02 -4.39 5.50
CA HIS A 8 13.86 -4.94 4.43
C HIS A 8 13.70 -4.19 3.10
N TRP A 9 12.51 -3.64 2.84
CA TRP A 9 12.16 -3.05 1.56
C TRP A 9 12.21 -1.53 1.53
N HIS A 10 12.48 -0.90 2.67
CA HIS A 10 12.56 0.55 2.76
C HIS A 10 14.00 1.06 2.62
N HIS A 11 14.18 2.06 1.77
CA HIS A 11 15.47 2.63 1.42
C HIS A 11 15.39 4.14 1.22
N GLY A 12 16.55 4.79 1.30
CA GLY A 12 16.68 6.24 1.21
C GLY A 12 16.43 6.93 2.55
N ASP A 13 16.60 8.24 2.55
CA ASP A 13 16.51 9.09 3.74
C ASP A 13 15.68 10.34 3.44
N GLY A 14 15.07 10.92 4.48
CA GLY A 14 14.29 12.15 4.37
C GLY A 14 13.06 12.02 3.47
N GLU A 15 12.73 13.12 2.79
CA GLU A 15 11.51 13.25 1.97
C GLU A 15 11.46 12.31 0.76
N ASP A 16 12.62 11.87 0.29
CA ASP A 16 12.76 10.97 -0.85
C ASP A 16 12.78 9.48 -0.45
N SER A 17 12.79 9.18 0.85
CA SER A 17 12.77 7.79 1.34
C SER A 17 11.49 7.07 0.90
N THR A 18 11.58 5.77 0.65
CA THR A 18 10.37 4.97 0.33
C THR A 18 9.35 4.98 1.47
N GLU A 19 9.81 5.13 2.71
CA GLU A 19 8.94 5.28 3.88
C GLU A 19 8.10 6.55 3.79
N GLU A 20 8.74 7.72 3.70
CA GLU A 20 8.04 9.00 3.67
C GLU A 20 7.07 9.07 2.48
N ARG A 21 7.50 8.55 1.33
CA ARG A 21 6.66 8.48 0.13
C ARG A 21 5.47 7.55 0.31
N ALA A 22 5.65 6.36 0.91
CA ALA A 22 4.55 5.44 1.19
C ALA A 22 3.57 6.01 2.23
N VAL A 23 4.08 6.64 3.29
CA VAL A 23 3.29 7.35 4.30
C VAL A 23 2.50 8.50 3.67
N THR A 24 3.12 9.27 2.77
CA THR A 24 2.46 10.37 2.07
C THR A 24 1.35 9.87 1.14
N VAL A 25 1.56 8.76 0.42
CA VAL A 25 0.50 8.12 -0.39
C VAL A 25 -0.65 7.69 0.54
N ALA A 26 -0.34 7.03 1.65
CA ALA A 26 -1.34 6.58 2.62
C ALA A 26 -2.15 7.76 3.17
N ALA A 27 -1.49 8.84 3.59
CA ALA A 27 -2.13 10.04 4.13
C ALA A 27 -3.05 10.70 3.09
N SER A 28 -2.58 10.80 1.83
CA SER A 28 -3.34 11.37 0.72
C SER A 28 -4.61 10.56 0.41
N VAL A 29 -4.50 9.23 0.38
CA VAL A 29 -5.64 8.32 0.17
C VAL A 29 -6.63 8.43 1.33
N VAL A 30 -6.16 8.44 2.58
CA VAL A 30 -7.02 8.59 3.76
C VAL A 30 -7.78 9.90 3.70
N ALA A 31 -7.10 11.02 3.43
CA ALA A 31 -7.73 12.33 3.33
C ALA A 31 -8.81 12.35 2.24
N LYS A 32 -8.51 11.82 1.04
CA LYS A 32 -9.45 11.76 -0.07
C LYS A 32 -10.67 10.89 0.25
N ALA A 33 -10.46 9.69 0.79
CA ALA A 33 -11.53 8.75 1.08
C ALA A 33 -12.45 9.24 2.21
N LEU A 34 -11.90 9.84 3.26
CA LEU A 34 -12.70 10.40 4.36
C LEU A 34 -13.49 11.65 3.95
N ARG A 35 -12.92 12.51 3.08
CA ARG A 35 -13.65 13.62 2.45
C ARG A 35 -14.83 13.12 1.59
N ALA A 36 -14.67 11.97 0.94
CA ALA A 36 -15.74 11.29 0.22
C ALA A 36 -16.69 10.47 1.12
N HIS A 37 -16.64 10.66 2.45
CA HIS A 37 -17.46 9.95 3.44
C HIS A 37 -17.35 8.42 3.42
N ARG A 38 -16.23 7.88 2.92
CA ARG A 38 -15.94 6.44 2.90
C ARG A 38 -15.36 6.00 4.24
N ASN A 39 -15.65 4.76 4.63
CA ASN A 39 -14.97 4.14 5.77
C ASN A 39 -13.54 3.75 5.38
N VAL A 40 -12.56 4.11 6.20
CA VAL A 40 -11.15 3.84 5.96
C VAL A 40 -10.54 3.24 7.21
N GLY A 41 -9.88 2.09 7.04
CA GLY A 41 -9.04 1.47 8.06
C GLY A 41 -7.63 1.24 7.52
N LEU A 42 -6.68 1.06 8.43
CA LEU A 42 -5.26 0.91 8.14
C LEU A 42 -4.71 -0.32 8.86
N VAL A 43 -3.90 -1.10 8.15
CA VAL A 43 -3.11 -2.21 8.66
C VAL A 43 -1.66 -1.92 8.33
N THR A 44 -0.77 -2.12 9.30
CA THR A 44 0.68 -1.95 9.12
C THR A 44 1.45 -3.10 9.75
N ASN A 45 2.68 -3.28 9.29
CA ASN A 45 3.62 -4.32 9.73
C ASN A 45 4.97 -3.73 10.15
N GLY A 46 5.00 -2.47 10.59
CA GLY A 46 6.21 -1.76 11.03
C GLY A 46 6.63 -2.15 12.45
N HIS A 47 7.56 -1.39 13.04
CA HIS A 47 8.01 -1.64 14.42
C HIS A 47 6.82 -1.65 15.40
N ARG A 48 5.81 -0.81 15.16
CA ARG A 48 4.51 -0.81 15.86
C ARG A 48 3.41 -1.20 14.88
N ALA A 49 3.37 -2.48 14.54
CA ALA A 49 2.32 -3.07 13.72
C ALA A 49 0.95 -2.87 14.37
N GLU A 50 0.00 -2.29 13.63
CA GLU A 50 -1.29 -1.89 14.17
C GLU A 50 -2.43 -2.22 13.20
N VAL A 51 -3.60 -2.52 13.74
CA VAL A 51 -4.85 -2.68 12.99
C VAL A 51 -5.84 -1.60 13.43
N LEU A 52 -5.96 -0.55 12.63
CA LEU A 52 -6.93 0.52 12.81
C LEU A 52 -8.19 0.18 12.01
N HIS A 53 -9.26 -0.20 12.73
CA HIS A 53 -10.51 -0.61 12.11
C HIS A 53 -11.13 0.49 11.22
N PRO A 54 -11.82 0.10 10.12
CA PRO A 54 -12.49 1.05 9.25
C PRO A 54 -13.58 1.84 9.96
N ASP A 55 -13.46 3.16 9.93
CA ASP A 55 -14.47 4.13 10.37
C ASP A 55 -14.39 5.38 9.45
N ARG A 56 -15.18 6.41 9.73
CA ARG A 56 -15.21 7.65 8.94
C ARG A 56 -15.33 8.90 9.82
N GLY A 57 -15.22 10.07 9.19
CA GLY A 57 -15.36 11.36 9.84
C GLY A 57 -14.07 11.88 10.49
N THR A 58 -14.18 13.02 11.16
CA THR A 58 -13.04 13.80 11.67
C THR A 58 -12.24 13.08 12.75
N LYS A 59 -12.91 12.32 13.63
CA LYS A 59 -12.24 11.51 14.66
C LYS A 59 -11.35 10.45 14.02
N GLN A 60 -11.85 9.75 13.00
CA GLN A 60 -11.06 8.74 12.28
C GLN A 60 -9.90 9.39 11.52
N PHE A 61 -10.12 10.55 10.90
CA PHE A 61 -9.05 11.31 10.25
C PHE A 61 -7.92 11.63 11.23
N GLY A 62 -8.24 12.24 12.37
CA GLY A 62 -7.25 12.59 13.39
C GLY A 62 -6.49 11.36 13.90
N LYS A 63 -7.19 10.25 14.16
CA LYS A 63 -6.57 8.98 14.59
C LYS A 63 -5.57 8.45 13.57
N LEU A 64 -5.96 8.42 12.29
CA LEU A 64 -5.10 7.92 11.22
C LEU A 64 -3.92 8.84 10.96
N MET A 65 -4.11 10.17 10.95
CA MET A 65 -3.01 11.12 10.74
C MET A 65 -2.02 11.10 11.90
N GLN A 66 -2.49 11.03 13.15
CA GLN A 66 -1.62 10.90 14.30
C GLN A 66 -0.78 9.63 14.22
N TYR A 67 -1.41 8.51 13.88
CA TYR A 67 -0.68 7.25 13.71
C TYR A 67 0.36 7.36 12.59
N LEU A 68 -0.02 7.85 11.40
CA LEU A 68 0.89 8.02 10.26
C LEU A 68 2.03 9.01 10.52
N ALA A 69 1.86 9.97 11.42
CA ALA A 69 2.94 10.89 11.82
C ALA A 69 4.00 10.22 12.73
N GLU A 70 3.69 9.08 13.33
CA GLU A 70 4.57 8.37 14.28
C GLU A 70 5.15 7.07 13.70
N VAL A 71 4.63 6.56 12.58
CA VAL A 71 5.10 5.29 12.02
C VAL A 71 6.51 5.40 11.47
N HIS A 72 7.25 4.30 11.60
CA HIS A 72 8.56 4.12 10.99
C HIS A 72 8.63 2.70 10.42
N ALA A 73 9.30 2.55 9.28
CA ALA A 73 9.68 1.27 8.73
C ALA A 73 10.77 0.65 9.61
N GLY A 74 10.73 -0.67 9.71
CA GLY A 74 11.57 -1.41 10.65
C GLY A 74 10.86 -2.58 11.32
N GLY A 75 9.64 -2.90 10.88
CA GLY A 75 9.05 -4.17 11.23
C GLY A 75 9.75 -5.31 10.48
N THR A 76 9.62 -6.51 11.02
CA THR A 76 10.26 -7.72 10.48
C THR A 76 9.25 -8.70 9.85
N ARG A 77 7.95 -8.39 9.95
CA ARG A 77 6.89 -9.19 9.33
C ARG A 77 6.73 -8.76 7.88
N THR A 78 6.67 -9.74 7.00
CA THR A 78 6.45 -9.49 5.56
C THR A 78 5.03 -9.03 5.29
N LEU A 79 4.83 -8.38 4.14
CA LEU A 79 3.49 -8.07 3.64
C LEU A 79 2.65 -9.36 3.43
N GLN A 80 3.28 -10.46 3.01
CA GLN A 80 2.61 -11.75 2.86
C GLN A 80 2.00 -12.22 4.18
N GLU A 81 2.79 -12.28 5.25
CA GLU A 81 2.33 -12.71 6.57
C GLU A 81 1.20 -11.82 7.08
N THR A 82 1.36 -10.52 6.91
CA THR A 82 0.36 -9.52 7.30
C THR A 82 -0.96 -9.70 6.57
N LEU A 83 -0.92 -9.96 5.26
CA LEU A 83 -2.10 -10.28 4.48
C LEU A 83 -2.75 -11.56 5.02
N VAL A 84 -2.01 -12.67 5.09
CA VAL A 84 -2.53 -13.97 5.55
C VAL A 84 -3.18 -13.89 6.93
N GLU A 85 -2.58 -13.17 7.88
CA GLU A 85 -3.10 -12.99 9.24
C GLU A 85 -4.44 -12.23 9.25
N THR A 86 -4.59 -11.26 8.35
CA THR A 86 -5.73 -10.34 8.35
C THR A 86 -6.83 -10.71 7.35
N LEU A 87 -6.55 -11.57 6.36
CA LEU A 87 -7.51 -12.10 5.38
C LEU A 87 -8.86 -12.49 6.03
N PRO A 88 -8.90 -13.27 7.13
CA PRO A 88 -10.17 -13.75 7.69
C PRO A 88 -11.06 -12.64 8.26
N ARG A 89 -10.52 -11.44 8.50
CA ARG A 89 -11.23 -10.30 9.09
C ARG A 89 -11.83 -9.38 8.03
N LEU A 90 -11.48 -9.56 6.75
CA LEU A 90 -11.97 -8.72 5.66
C LEU A 90 -13.37 -9.16 5.22
N ARG A 91 -14.22 -8.17 4.93
CA ARG A 91 -15.61 -8.37 4.53
C ARG A 91 -15.73 -8.35 3.01
N ARG A 92 -16.62 -9.19 2.46
CA ARG A 92 -17.00 -9.11 1.04
C ARG A 92 -17.49 -7.71 0.68
N GLY A 93 -17.18 -7.24 -0.53
CA GLY A 93 -17.51 -5.88 -0.98
C GLY A 93 -16.60 -4.79 -0.42
N ALA A 94 -15.60 -5.13 0.40
CA ALA A 94 -14.54 -4.21 0.77
C ALA A 94 -13.60 -3.94 -0.42
N SER A 95 -12.79 -2.89 -0.27
CA SER A 95 -11.66 -2.60 -1.15
C SER A 95 -10.37 -2.54 -0.34
N VAL A 96 -9.31 -3.08 -0.90
CA VAL A 96 -7.98 -3.17 -0.32
C VAL A 96 -7.02 -2.42 -1.23
N LEU A 97 -6.38 -1.39 -0.68
CA LEU A 97 -5.21 -0.75 -1.27
C LEU A 97 -3.98 -1.26 -0.53
N LEU A 98 -3.03 -1.80 -1.26
CA LEU A 98 -1.70 -2.20 -0.79
C LEU A 98 -0.71 -1.10 -1.19
N ILE A 99 0.02 -0.54 -0.24
CA ILE A 99 1.10 0.42 -0.51
C ILE A 99 2.38 -0.24 -0.02
N THR A 100 3.31 -0.52 -0.93
CA THR A 100 4.50 -1.30 -0.61
C THR A 100 5.68 -0.93 -1.50
N PRO A 101 6.91 -0.87 -0.96
CA PRO A 101 8.12 -0.89 -1.77
C PRO A 101 8.63 -2.31 -2.08
N SER A 102 7.97 -3.34 -1.55
CA SER A 102 8.42 -4.73 -1.63
C SER A 102 8.44 -5.28 -3.04
N LEU A 103 9.60 -5.82 -3.44
CA LEU A 103 9.75 -6.62 -4.65
C LEU A 103 9.64 -8.13 -4.38
N ASP A 104 9.26 -8.53 -3.16
CA ASP A 104 8.91 -9.92 -2.88
C ASP A 104 7.64 -10.28 -3.65
N ARG A 105 7.64 -11.42 -4.32
CA ARG A 105 6.49 -11.90 -5.09
C ARG A 105 5.51 -12.67 -4.21
N ALA A 106 5.92 -13.05 -3.00
CA ALA A 106 5.15 -13.94 -2.16
C ALA A 106 3.82 -13.33 -1.65
N TRP A 107 3.69 -12.00 -1.63
CA TRP A 107 2.43 -11.31 -1.30
C TRP A 107 1.40 -11.32 -2.44
N VAL A 108 1.79 -11.61 -3.68
CA VAL A 108 0.88 -11.56 -4.85
C VAL A 108 -0.24 -12.59 -4.72
N ARG A 109 0.07 -13.81 -4.28
CA ARG A 109 -0.93 -14.87 -4.12
C ARG A 109 -1.98 -14.55 -3.04
N PRO A 110 -1.62 -14.14 -1.81
CA PRO A 110 -2.61 -13.65 -0.84
C PRO A 110 -3.46 -12.47 -1.39
N ALA A 111 -2.86 -11.56 -2.15
CA ALA A 111 -3.57 -10.46 -2.78
C ALA A 111 -4.56 -10.95 -3.87
N SER A 112 -4.23 -11.99 -4.63
CA SER A 112 -5.15 -12.55 -5.63
C SER A 112 -6.33 -13.29 -4.97
N THR A 113 -6.10 -14.01 -3.87
CA THR A 113 -7.16 -14.68 -3.09
C THR A 113 -8.22 -13.71 -2.57
N LEU A 114 -7.85 -12.47 -2.23
CA LEU A 114 -8.81 -11.42 -1.90
C LEU A 114 -9.77 -11.12 -3.07
N ARG A 115 -9.25 -11.05 -4.29
CA ARG A 115 -10.08 -10.80 -5.48
C ARG A 115 -11.05 -11.94 -5.74
N GLU A 116 -10.58 -13.18 -5.61
CA GLU A 116 -11.43 -14.39 -5.73
C GLU A 116 -12.59 -14.38 -4.72
N THR A 117 -12.41 -13.72 -3.58
CA THR A 117 -13.43 -13.58 -2.53
C THR A 117 -14.26 -12.29 -2.63
N SER A 118 -14.30 -11.65 -3.80
CA SER A 118 -15.05 -10.42 -4.08
C SER A 118 -14.60 -9.20 -3.26
N ILE A 119 -13.31 -9.11 -2.97
CA ILE A 119 -12.66 -7.93 -2.40
C ILE A 119 -11.83 -7.28 -3.52
N ALA A 120 -12.17 -6.04 -3.86
CA ALA A 120 -11.38 -5.31 -4.86
C ALA A 120 -9.98 -5.04 -4.28
N VAL A 121 -8.93 -5.34 -5.04
CA VAL A 121 -7.54 -5.11 -4.62
C VAL A 121 -6.84 -4.23 -5.64
N GLN A 122 -6.09 -3.25 -5.15
CA GLN A 122 -5.18 -2.42 -5.92
C GLN A 122 -3.85 -2.32 -5.18
N ALA A 123 -2.76 -2.15 -5.92
CA ALA A 123 -1.43 -1.96 -5.37
C ALA A 123 -0.81 -0.63 -5.82
N VAL A 124 -0.03 -0.01 -4.95
CA VAL A 124 0.89 1.07 -5.26
C VAL A 124 2.28 0.58 -4.91
N LEU A 125 3.10 0.39 -5.95
CA LEU A 125 4.50 0.03 -5.79
C LEU A 125 5.33 1.31 -5.65
N VAL A 126 5.95 1.52 -4.49
CA VAL A 126 6.79 2.70 -4.22
C VAL A 126 8.24 2.37 -4.56
N SER A 127 8.84 3.08 -5.51
CA SER A 127 10.25 2.86 -5.84
C SER A 127 11.21 3.64 -4.94
N PRO A 128 12.39 3.06 -4.65
CA PRO A 128 13.46 3.78 -4.00
C PRO A 128 13.94 4.96 -4.85
N PRO A 129 14.48 6.01 -4.21
CA PRO A 129 14.90 7.25 -4.89
C PRO A 129 16.08 7.05 -5.84
N THR A 130 16.94 6.08 -5.57
CA THR A 130 17.96 5.63 -6.52
C THR A 130 17.48 4.37 -7.22
N ASP A 131 17.66 4.34 -8.53
CA ASP A 131 17.41 3.15 -9.33
C ASP A 131 18.28 2.04 -8.77
N ALA A 132 17.62 1.10 -8.11
CA ALA A 132 18.27 -0.10 -7.65
C ALA A 132 18.91 -0.82 -8.85
N ASP A 133 19.94 -1.61 -8.56
CA ASP A 133 20.75 -2.29 -9.58
C ASP A 133 19.91 -3.14 -10.57
N GLU A 134 20.57 -3.69 -11.59
CA GLU A 134 19.86 -4.48 -12.63
C GLU A 134 19.01 -5.63 -12.05
N ARG A 135 19.39 -6.15 -10.88
CA ARG A 135 18.66 -7.23 -10.20
C ARG A 135 17.30 -6.74 -9.71
N ASP A 136 17.23 -5.56 -9.11
CA ASP A 136 15.97 -5.02 -8.61
C ASP A 136 15.07 -4.53 -9.75
N ARG A 137 15.64 -4.01 -10.85
CA ARG A 137 14.87 -3.80 -12.09
C ARG A 137 14.27 -5.10 -12.63
N ALA A 138 15.03 -6.20 -12.62
CA ALA A 138 14.52 -7.50 -13.04
C ALA A 138 13.43 -8.04 -12.09
N ARG A 139 13.62 -7.92 -10.77
CA ARG A 139 12.63 -8.29 -9.75
C ARG A 139 11.33 -7.50 -9.91
N ARG A 140 11.41 -6.18 -10.07
CA ARG A 140 10.25 -5.32 -10.33
C ARG A 140 9.50 -5.73 -11.59
N ARG A 141 10.21 -5.97 -12.71
CA ARG A 141 9.58 -6.47 -13.95
C ARG A 141 8.86 -7.80 -13.73
N ALA A 142 9.49 -8.73 -13.02
CA ALA A 142 8.89 -10.02 -12.71
C ALA A 142 7.63 -9.88 -11.83
N LEU A 143 7.69 -9.04 -10.80
CA LEU A 143 6.56 -8.75 -9.92
C LEU A 143 5.39 -8.12 -10.70
N LEU A 144 5.65 -7.09 -11.50
CA LEU A 144 4.62 -6.45 -12.33
C LEU A 144 3.98 -7.43 -13.32
N GLY A 145 4.78 -8.32 -13.92
CA GLY A 145 4.27 -9.39 -14.78
C GLY A 145 3.33 -10.34 -14.04
N GLU A 146 3.67 -10.72 -12.81
CA GLU A 146 2.81 -11.59 -11.99
C GLU A 146 1.53 -10.88 -11.54
N LEU A 147 1.61 -9.60 -11.17
CA LEU A 147 0.45 -8.79 -10.81
C LEU A 147 -0.52 -8.62 -11.97
N ALA A 148 0.01 -8.44 -13.19
CA ALA A 148 -0.80 -8.38 -14.41
C ALA A 148 -1.55 -9.71 -14.65
N VAL A 149 -0.88 -10.85 -14.48
CA VAL A 149 -1.51 -12.19 -14.60
C VAL A 149 -2.56 -12.41 -13.50
N ALA A 150 -2.28 -11.97 -12.27
CA ALA A 150 -3.23 -12.02 -11.15
C ALA A 150 -4.37 -10.97 -11.28
N ALA A 151 -4.34 -10.14 -12.32
CA ALA A 151 -5.24 -9.03 -12.56
C ALA A 151 -5.40 -8.10 -11.35
N VAL A 152 -4.28 -7.82 -10.66
CA VAL A 152 -4.19 -6.82 -9.58
C VAL A 152 -3.74 -5.49 -10.21
N PRO A 153 -4.62 -4.48 -10.36
CA PRO A 153 -4.24 -3.17 -10.84
C PRO A 153 -3.14 -2.59 -9.95
N THR A 154 -2.05 -2.15 -10.58
CA THR A 154 -0.87 -1.69 -9.87
C THR A 154 -0.43 -0.35 -10.46
N ALA A 155 -0.40 0.68 -9.63
CA ALA A 155 0.23 1.94 -9.94
C ALA A 155 1.69 1.91 -9.47
N HIS A 156 2.58 2.54 -10.21
CA HIS A 156 4.01 2.55 -9.90
C HIS A 156 4.48 3.99 -9.63
N LEU A 157 4.86 4.25 -8.38
CA LEU A 157 5.38 5.54 -7.96
C LEU A 157 6.91 5.56 -8.13
N ALA A 158 7.37 5.97 -9.31
CA ALA A 158 8.79 6.09 -9.66
C ALA A 158 9.51 7.11 -8.76
N ALA A 159 10.83 7.01 -8.61
CA ALA A 159 11.64 7.98 -7.86
C ALA A 159 11.37 9.42 -8.35
N GLY A 160 11.20 10.37 -7.41
CA GLY A 160 10.94 11.77 -7.73
C GLY A 160 9.60 12.09 -8.40
N ALA A 161 8.76 11.09 -8.70
CA ALA A 161 7.44 11.30 -9.26
C ALA A 161 6.48 11.89 -8.22
N SER A 162 5.55 12.73 -8.70
CA SER A 162 4.51 13.32 -7.87
C SER A 162 3.46 12.27 -7.52
N ILE A 163 2.93 12.36 -6.30
CA ILE A 163 1.82 11.51 -5.86
C ILE A 163 0.52 11.88 -6.60
N GLU A 164 0.41 13.12 -7.10
CA GLU A 164 -0.75 13.56 -7.89
C GLU A 164 -0.94 12.72 -9.15
N ASP A 165 0.16 12.24 -9.74
CA ASP A 165 0.15 11.41 -10.96
C ASP A 165 -0.58 10.07 -10.72
N LEU A 166 -0.41 9.47 -9.53
CA LEU A 166 -1.10 8.22 -9.14
C LEU A 166 -2.63 8.38 -9.15
N PHE A 167 -3.12 9.57 -8.78
CA PHE A 167 -4.54 9.84 -8.64
C PHE A 167 -5.22 10.20 -9.97
N HIS A 168 -4.46 10.70 -10.95
CA HIS A 168 -4.96 10.93 -12.31
C HIS A 168 -5.18 9.61 -13.07
N GLU A 169 -4.26 8.65 -12.96
CA GLU A 169 -4.40 7.33 -13.59
C GLU A 169 -5.54 6.51 -12.98
N SER A 170 -5.73 6.62 -11.65
CA SER A 170 -6.78 5.89 -10.94
C SER A 170 -8.19 6.42 -11.24
N GLY A 171 -8.34 7.72 -11.54
CA GLY A 171 -9.64 8.34 -11.83
C GLY A 171 -10.36 7.74 -13.04
N ALA A 172 -9.63 7.16 -13.99
CA ALA A 172 -10.18 6.46 -15.15
C ALA A 172 -10.71 5.05 -14.80
N ALA A 173 -10.21 4.40 -13.74
CA ALA A 173 -10.53 3.01 -13.39
C ALA A 173 -11.67 2.86 -12.38
N ILE A 174 -12.13 3.94 -11.76
CA ILE A 174 -13.26 3.98 -10.81
C ILE A 174 -14.55 4.54 -11.43
N ALA A 175 -14.51 4.92 -12.70
CA ALA A 175 -15.64 5.47 -13.46
C ALA A 175 -16.25 4.48 -14.48
N SER A 176 -15.80 3.22 -14.50
CA SER A 176 -16.25 2.16 -15.39
C SER A 176 -16.84 0.98 -14.64
#